data_AF-A0A3D3DQS5-F1
#
_entry.id   AF-A0A3D3DQS5-F1
#
_cell.length_a   1.000
_cell.length_b   1.000
_cell.length_c   1.000
_cell.angle_alpha   90.00
_cell.angle_beta   90.00
_cell.angle_gamma   90.00
#
_symmetry.space_group_name_H-M   'P 1'
#
loop_
_entity.id
_entity.type
_entity.pdbx_description
1 polymer ?
#
loop_
_entity_poly.entity_id
_entity_poly.type
_entity_poly.pdbx_seq_one_letter_code
_entity_poly.pdbx_strand_id
1 'polypeptide(L)'
;HASEIAFIMGAPMYGVIGDYMYPDTDSAAEMTEIMMTAWGAFARDGAPRLPDRRDWPRYDPATPAFMRLDVGGQLGLSDDVPSRDELLSRVASSDAVSELERCLLVWELLTAVGVPSYDAYDVWEGGRCARVDAPGEKRRIREALEEEYGDVYFSG
;
A
#
# COMPACT_ATOMS: atom_id res chain seq x y z
N HIS A 1 3.47 3.59 5.38
CA HIS A 1 4.20 2.60 6.19
C HIS A 1 3.92 2.88 7.66
N ALA A 2 3.81 1.85 8.50
CA ALA A 2 3.52 1.96 9.95
C ALA A 2 2.16 2.58 10.31
N SER A 3 1.30 2.83 9.32
CA SER A 3 -0.03 3.42 9.54
C SER A 3 -0.97 2.50 10.31
N GLU A 4 -0.74 1.20 10.23
CA GLU A 4 -1.50 0.17 10.91
C GLU A 4 -1.29 0.15 12.44
N ILE A 5 -0.17 0.69 12.94
CA ILE A 5 0.18 0.64 14.37
C ILE A 5 -0.86 1.35 15.23
N ALA A 6 -1.43 2.47 14.73
CA ALA A 6 -2.46 3.23 15.45
C ALA A 6 -3.64 2.36 15.86
N PHE A 7 -4.08 1.48 14.96
CA PHE A 7 -5.28 0.66 15.12
C PHE A 7 -5.04 -0.58 15.99
N ILE A 8 -3.80 -1.07 16.10
CA ILE A 8 -3.44 -2.18 17.02
C ILE A 8 -3.28 -1.66 18.45
N MET A 9 -2.72 -0.46 18.62
CA MET A 9 -2.43 0.13 19.93
C MET A 9 -3.68 0.70 20.62
N GLY A 10 -4.79 0.87 19.88
CA GLY A 10 -6.06 1.39 20.40
C GLY A 10 -6.12 2.90 20.58
N ALA A 11 -5.02 3.60 20.29
CA ALA A 11 -4.97 5.06 20.19
C ALA A 11 -3.77 5.47 19.31
N PRO A 12 -3.92 6.42 18.39
CA PRO A 12 -2.82 6.95 17.60
C PRO A 12 -1.82 7.70 18.51
N MET A 13 -0.72 7.03 18.87
CA MET A 13 0.38 7.59 19.68
C MET A 13 1.30 8.47 18.82
N TYR A 14 0.79 9.57 18.26
CA TYR A 14 1.55 10.42 17.33
C TYR A 14 1.62 11.91 17.72
N GLY A 15 1.20 12.26 18.94
CA GLY A 15 1.28 13.66 19.40
C GLY A 15 0.51 14.62 18.50
N VAL A 16 1.07 15.81 18.24
CA VAL A 16 0.39 16.90 17.51
C VAL A 16 0.06 16.59 16.04
N ILE A 17 0.68 15.58 15.43
CA ILE A 17 0.36 15.13 14.07
C ILE A 17 -0.72 14.03 14.05
N GLY A 18 -1.05 13.46 15.22
CA GLY A 18 -2.03 12.38 15.36
C GLY A 18 -3.39 12.73 14.76
N ASP A 19 -3.93 13.91 15.06
CA ASP A 19 -5.24 14.35 14.58
C ASP A 19 -5.28 14.55 13.05
N TYR A 20 -4.13 14.86 12.43
CA TYR A 20 -4.02 15.02 10.98
C TYR A 20 -3.87 13.67 10.27
N MET A 21 -2.98 12.81 10.75
CA MET A 21 -2.71 11.50 10.14
C MET A 21 -3.80 10.47 10.43
N TYR A 22 -4.44 10.55 11.61
CA TYR A 22 -5.41 9.60 12.12
C TYR A 22 -6.58 10.36 12.77
N PRO A 23 -7.41 11.03 11.96
CA PRO A 23 -8.56 11.76 12.49
C PRO A 23 -9.51 10.80 13.20
N ASP A 24 -10.07 11.26 14.33
CA ASP A 24 -11.08 10.52 15.06
C ASP A 24 -12.38 10.47 14.25
N THR A 25 -12.60 9.35 13.59
CA THR A 25 -13.69 9.11 12.64
C THR A 25 -14.32 7.76 12.93
N ASP A 26 -15.60 7.58 12.56
CA ASP A 26 -16.30 6.30 12.71
C ASP A 26 -15.53 5.16 12.03
N SER A 27 -14.95 5.41 10.84
CA SER A 27 -14.11 4.43 10.14
C SER A 27 -12.82 4.09 10.90
N ALA A 28 -12.18 5.06 11.55
CA ALA A 28 -10.99 4.80 12.34
C ALA A 28 -11.31 4.01 13.62
N ALA A 29 -12.44 4.31 14.26
CA ALA A 29 -12.94 3.58 15.42
C ALA A 29 -13.29 2.12 15.06
N GLU A 30 -14.02 1.91 13.96
CA GLU A 30 -14.36 0.57 13.46
C GLU A 30 -13.10 -0.22 13.09
N MET A 31 -12.16 0.40 12.37
CA MET A 31 -10.89 -0.23 12.01
C MET A 31 -10.05 -0.63 13.23
N THR A 32 -10.07 0.20 14.28
CA THR A 32 -9.44 -0.09 15.58
C THR A 32 -10.10 -1.30 16.24
N GLU A 33 -11.44 -1.35 16.29
CA GLU A 33 -12.18 -2.49 16.83
C GLU A 33 -11.85 -3.80 16.09
N ILE A 34 -11.80 -3.75 14.75
CA ILE A 34 -11.46 -4.90 13.91
C ILE A 34 -10.07 -5.42 14.24
N MET A 35 -9.05 -4.56 14.25
CA MET A 35 -7.66 -4.98 14.50
C MET A 35 -7.47 -5.46 15.93
N MET A 36 -7.94 -4.72 16.93
CA MET A 36 -7.80 -5.12 18.32
C MET A 36 -8.53 -6.44 18.63
N THR A 37 -9.71 -6.65 18.04
CA THR A 37 -10.45 -7.91 18.21
C THR A 37 -9.71 -9.08 17.59
N ALA A 38 -9.24 -8.93 16.34
CA ALA A 38 -8.50 -9.98 15.65
C ALA A 38 -7.19 -10.34 16.38
N TRP A 39 -6.42 -9.34 16.81
CA TRP A 39 -5.18 -9.55 17.56
C TRP A 39 -5.44 -10.13 18.95
N GLY A 40 -6.48 -9.68 19.65
CA GLY A 40 -6.87 -10.21 20.96
C GLY A 40 -7.34 -11.66 20.90
N ALA A 41 -8.09 -12.04 19.86
CA ALA A 41 -8.47 -13.43 19.61
C ALA A 41 -7.24 -14.29 19.29
N PHE A 42 -6.35 -13.81 18.42
CA PHE A 42 -5.11 -14.50 18.10
C PHE A 42 -4.23 -14.73 19.34
N ALA A 43 -4.06 -13.71 20.18
CA ALA A 43 -3.27 -13.82 21.41
C ALA A 43 -3.84 -14.83 22.41
N ARG A 44 -5.18 -14.96 22.48
CA ARG A 44 -5.87 -15.88 23.40
C ARG A 44 -5.89 -17.32 22.88
N ASP A 45 -6.27 -17.48 21.62
CA ASP A 45 -6.70 -18.78 21.06
C ASP A 45 -5.75 -19.30 19.97
N GLY A 46 -4.76 -18.51 19.56
CA GLY A 46 -3.87 -18.83 18.44
C GLY A 46 -4.55 -18.72 17.06
N ALA A 47 -5.77 -18.17 17.02
CA ALA A 47 -6.55 -17.96 15.81
C ALA A 47 -7.23 -16.58 15.84
N PRO A 48 -7.02 -15.71 14.83
CA PRO A 48 -7.70 -14.43 14.76
C PRO A 48 -9.19 -14.62 14.41
N ARG A 49 -10.02 -13.73 14.95
CA ARG A 49 -11.46 -13.68 14.66
C ARG A 49 -11.92 -12.23 14.57
N LEU A 50 -12.83 -11.94 13.64
CA LEU A 50 -13.39 -10.61 13.44
C LEU A 50 -14.48 -10.30 14.51
N PRO A 51 -14.86 -9.01 14.70
CA PRO A 51 -15.92 -8.61 15.65
C PRO A 51 -17.25 -9.34 15.44
N ASP A 52 -17.60 -9.60 14.19
CA ASP A 52 -18.82 -10.34 13.79
C ASP A 52 -18.69 -11.87 13.91
N ARG A 53 -17.61 -12.35 14.54
CA ARG A 53 -17.26 -13.76 14.75
C ARG A 53 -16.88 -14.53 13.48
N ARG A 54 -16.68 -13.89 12.33
CA ARG A 54 -16.07 -14.56 11.17
C ARG A 54 -14.65 -14.97 11.51
N ASP A 55 -14.30 -16.20 11.15
CA ASP A 55 -12.94 -16.70 11.31
C ASP A 55 -12.01 -16.09 10.26
N TRP A 56 -10.79 -15.76 10.66
CA TRP A 56 -9.70 -15.43 9.76
C TRP A 56 -8.88 -16.71 9.54
N PRO A 57 -9.02 -17.39 8.39
CA PRO A 57 -8.34 -18.66 8.12
C PRO A 57 -6.82 -18.50 8.05
N ARG A 58 -6.11 -19.60 8.31
CA ARG A 58 -4.67 -19.67 8.07
C ARG A 58 -4.39 -19.52 6.57
N TYR A 59 -3.28 -18.87 6.26
CA TYR A 59 -2.78 -18.76 4.90
C TYR A 59 -2.47 -20.14 4.31
N ASP A 60 -2.87 -20.36 3.06
CA ASP A 60 -2.53 -21.53 2.25
C ASP A 60 -1.80 -21.08 0.98
N PRO A 61 -0.54 -21.48 0.76
CA PRO A 61 0.18 -21.13 -0.46
C PRO A 61 -0.40 -21.77 -1.74
N ALA A 62 -1.17 -22.86 -1.63
CA ALA A 62 -1.84 -23.49 -2.77
C ALA A 62 -3.09 -22.72 -3.21
N THR A 63 -3.74 -22.02 -2.28
CA THR A 63 -4.88 -21.14 -2.54
C THR A 63 -4.70 -19.81 -1.78
N PRO A 64 -3.83 -18.92 -2.28
CA PRO A 64 -3.47 -17.69 -1.58
C PRO A 64 -4.69 -16.80 -1.37
N ALA A 65 -5.05 -16.57 -0.11
CA ALA A 65 -6.05 -15.60 0.29
C ALA A 65 -5.57 -14.86 1.53
N PHE A 66 -5.88 -13.57 1.60
CA PHE A 66 -5.48 -12.69 2.68
C PHE A 66 -6.70 -12.00 3.27
N MET A 67 -6.65 -11.67 4.55
CA MET A 67 -7.66 -10.78 5.13
C MET A 67 -7.37 -9.35 4.66
N ARG A 68 -8.29 -8.78 3.89
CA ARG A 68 -8.33 -7.35 3.63
C ARG A 68 -8.94 -6.68 4.85
N LEU A 69 -8.09 -5.93 5.54
CA LEU A 69 -8.46 -5.11 6.69
C LEU A 69 -8.97 -3.76 6.19
N ASP A 70 -10.27 -3.56 6.31
CA ASP A 70 -11.01 -2.37 5.88
C ASP A 70 -12.31 -2.29 6.70
N VAL A 71 -13.14 -1.29 6.46
CA VAL A 71 -14.42 -1.09 7.17
C VAL A 71 -15.62 -1.52 6.34
N GLY A 72 -16.73 -1.82 7.01
CA GLY A 72 -18.00 -2.18 6.37
C GLY A 72 -17.89 -3.33 5.37
N GLY A 73 -18.49 -3.15 4.19
CA GLY A 73 -18.54 -4.18 3.14
C GLY A 73 -17.20 -4.52 2.49
N GLN A 74 -16.14 -3.76 2.79
CA GLN A 74 -14.80 -4.05 2.26
C GLN A 74 -14.00 -5.01 3.15
N LEU A 75 -14.38 -5.18 4.43
CA LEU A 75 -13.75 -6.15 5.32
C LEU A 75 -14.02 -7.60 4.87
N GLY A 76 -12.97 -8.34 4.53
CA GLY A 76 -13.14 -9.75 4.19
C GLY A 76 -11.90 -10.41 3.60
N LEU A 77 -12.07 -11.66 3.21
CA LEU A 77 -11.04 -12.39 2.49
C LEU A 77 -10.93 -11.87 1.06
N SER A 78 -9.68 -11.73 0.60
CA SER A 78 -9.33 -11.38 -0.76
C SER A 78 -8.37 -12.43 -1.31
N ASP A 79 -8.74 -13.00 -2.45
CA ASP A 79 -7.91 -13.86 -3.30
C ASP A 79 -7.34 -13.10 -4.51
N ASP A 80 -7.55 -11.77 -4.59
CA ASP A 80 -6.92 -10.89 -5.58
C ASP A 80 -5.43 -10.72 -5.26
N VAL A 81 -4.64 -11.69 -5.72
CA VAL A 81 -3.19 -11.77 -5.53
C VAL A 81 -2.51 -11.82 -6.91
N PRO A 82 -2.59 -10.73 -7.71
CA PRO A 82 -2.06 -10.74 -9.05
C PRO A 82 -0.54 -10.90 -9.03
N SER A 83 -0.02 -11.67 -9.98
CA SER A 83 1.43 -11.75 -10.20
C SER A 83 1.98 -10.41 -10.68
N ARG A 84 3.31 -10.20 -10.52
CA ARG A 84 3.97 -8.99 -11.04
C ARG A 84 3.73 -8.82 -12.54
N ASP A 85 3.72 -9.92 -13.29
CA ASP A 85 3.49 -9.91 -14.73
C ASP A 85 2.04 -9.54 -15.09
N GLU A 86 1.06 -10.03 -14.32
CA GLU A 86 -0.33 -9.60 -14.46
C GLU A 86 -0.49 -8.10 -14.16
N LEU A 87 0.16 -7.59 -13.11
CA LEU A 87 0.13 -6.16 -12.80
C LEU A 87 0.74 -5.33 -13.92
N LEU A 88 1.89 -5.74 -14.45
CA LEU A 88 2.53 -5.07 -15.59
C LEU A 88 1.63 -5.10 -16.84
N SER A 89 0.94 -6.22 -17.09
CA SER A 89 -0.04 -6.31 -18.18
C SER A 89 -1.22 -5.36 -17.98
N ARG A 90 -1.77 -5.26 -16.76
CA ARG A 90 -2.85 -4.30 -16.42
C ARG A 90 -2.39 -2.86 -16.64
N VAL A 91 -1.15 -2.53 -16.28
CA VAL A 91 -0.56 -1.20 -16.51
C VAL A 91 -0.38 -0.91 -18.00
N ALA A 92 0.04 -1.90 -18.79
CA ALA A 92 0.20 -1.76 -20.23
C ALA A 92 -1.10 -1.36 -20.94
N SER A 93 -2.24 -1.92 -20.49
CA SER A 93 -3.58 -1.70 -21.05
C SER A 93 -4.40 -0.59 -20.37
N SER A 94 -3.87 0.06 -19.33
CA SER A 94 -4.64 1.04 -18.56
C SER A 94 -4.73 2.38 -19.27
N ASP A 95 -5.95 2.92 -19.42
CA ASP A 95 -6.17 4.28 -19.92
C ASP A 95 -6.16 5.35 -18.82
N ALA A 96 -5.91 4.95 -17.56
CA ALA A 96 -5.96 5.85 -16.40
C ALA A 96 -4.70 6.72 -16.22
N VAL A 97 -3.63 6.43 -16.97
CA VAL A 97 -2.31 7.07 -16.81
C VAL A 97 -1.77 7.55 -18.14
N SER A 98 -1.07 8.68 -18.13
CA SER A 98 -0.26 9.14 -19.27
C SER A 98 0.91 8.20 -19.54
N GLU A 99 1.58 8.33 -20.69
CA GLU A 99 2.77 7.52 -21.01
C GLU A 99 3.90 7.71 -19.99
N LEU A 100 4.12 8.94 -19.51
CA LEU A 100 5.13 9.21 -18.49
C LEU A 100 4.77 8.52 -17.17
N GLU A 101 3.55 8.74 -16.66
CA GLU A 101 3.07 8.10 -15.44
C GLU A 101 3.09 6.58 -15.54
N ARG A 102 2.76 6.03 -16.70
CA ARG A 102 2.86 4.59 -16.97
C ARG A 102 4.29 4.10 -16.79
N CYS A 103 5.26 4.76 -17.40
CA CYS A 103 6.66 4.38 -17.26
C CYS A 103 7.18 4.55 -15.83
N LEU A 104 6.78 5.62 -15.13
CA LEU A 104 7.11 5.78 -13.71
C LEU A 104 6.51 4.65 -12.86
N LEU A 105 5.27 4.26 -13.11
CA LEU A 105 4.61 3.17 -12.40
C LEU A 105 5.28 1.82 -12.66
N VAL A 106 5.64 1.53 -13.91
CA VAL A 106 6.38 0.31 -14.29
C VAL A 106 7.75 0.27 -13.63
N TRP A 107 8.46 1.40 -13.59
CA TRP A 107 9.72 1.52 -12.87
C TRP A 107 9.56 1.14 -11.39
N GLU A 108 8.56 1.68 -10.69
CA GLU A 108 8.29 1.31 -9.29
C GLU A 108 7.94 -0.17 -9.13
N LEU A 109 7.06 -0.71 -9.99
CA LEU A 109 6.68 -2.13 -9.94
C LEU A 109 7.86 -3.07 -10.14
N LEU A 110 8.84 -2.70 -10.98
CA LEU A 110 10.01 -3.53 -11.28
C LEU A 110 11.15 -3.37 -10.27
N THR A 111 11.27 -2.21 -9.62
CA THR A 111 12.46 -1.88 -8.81
C THR A 111 12.17 -1.77 -7.31
N ALA A 112 10.93 -1.50 -6.91
CA ALA A 112 10.54 -1.36 -5.51
C ALA A 112 9.77 -2.58 -4.96
N VAL A 113 9.25 -3.47 -5.82
CA VAL A 113 8.47 -4.64 -5.42
C VAL A 113 9.25 -5.94 -5.65
N GLY A 114 9.49 -6.68 -4.56
CA GLY A 114 10.17 -7.98 -4.62
C GLY A 114 11.67 -7.83 -4.93
N VAL A 115 12.18 -8.68 -5.82
CA VAL A 115 13.57 -8.59 -6.31
C VAL A 115 13.65 -7.52 -7.40
N PRO A 116 14.44 -6.44 -7.20
CA PRO A 116 14.56 -5.37 -8.17
C PRO A 116 15.10 -5.87 -9.52
N SER A 117 14.54 -5.38 -10.62
CA SER A 117 14.90 -5.77 -11.97
C SER A 117 14.96 -4.55 -12.91
N TYR A 118 16.12 -3.89 -12.94
CA TYR A 118 16.35 -2.71 -13.77
C TYR A 118 16.34 -3.02 -15.26
N ASP A 119 16.99 -4.10 -15.69
CA ASP A 119 17.06 -4.49 -17.11
C ASP A 119 15.66 -4.80 -17.70
N ALA A 120 14.74 -5.28 -16.86
CA ALA A 120 13.37 -5.57 -17.29
C ALA A 120 12.61 -4.31 -17.71
N TYR A 121 12.95 -3.15 -17.15
CA TYR A 121 12.32 -1.88 -17.48
C TYR A 121 12.64 -1.47 -18.94
N ASP A 122 13.90 -1.63 -19.35
CA ASP A 122 14.37 -1.23 -20.68
C ASP A 122 13.79 -2.08 -21.81
N VAL A 123 13.40 -3.32 -21.52
CA VAL A 123 12.84 -4.24 -22.52
C VAL A 123 11.31 -4.37 -22.42
N TRP A 124 10.69 -3.80 -21.38
CA TRP A 124 9.25 -3.92 -21.15
C TRP A 124 8.43 -3.36 -22.32
N GLU A 125 7.43 -4.13 -22.77
CA GLU A 125 6.57 -3.81 -23.91
C GLU A 125 7.36 -3.39 -25.17
N GLY A 126 8.41 -4.13 -25.50
CA GLY A 126 9.26 -3.84 -26.67
C GLY A 126 10.09 -2.57 -26.52
N GLY A 127 10.42 -2.18 -25.29
CA GLY A 127 11.17 -0.97 -24.98
C GLY A 127 10.31 0.29 -24.95
N ARG A 128 9.01 0.16 -24.64
CA ARG A 128 8.07 1.29 -24.53
C ARG A 128 8.59 2.40 -23.62
N CYS A 129 9.25 2.01 -22.53
CA CYS A 129 9.79 2.93 -21.52
C CYS A 129 11.32 3.14 -21.61
N ALA A 130 12.01 2.52 -22.57
CA ALA A 130 13.48 2.53 -22.66
C ALA A 130 14.11 3.93 -22.81
N ARG A 131 13.33 4.92 -23.23
CA ARG A 131 13.78 6.32 -23.41
C ARG A 131 13.41 7.24 -22.24
N VAL A 132 12.74 6.71 -21.22
CA VAL A 132 12.30 7.47 -20.04
C VAL A 132 13.27 7.22 -18.89
N ASP A 133 14.04 8.24 -18.51
CA ASP A 133 14.83 8.24 -17.26
C ASP A 133 13.88 8.41 -16.07
N ALA A 134 13.24 7.31 -15.65
CA ALA A 134 12.30 7.33 -14.54
C ALA A 134 12.92 7.87 -13.23
N PRO A 135 14.15 7.49 -12.83
CA PRO A 135 14.83 8.12 -11.70
C PRO A 135 14.99 9.63 -11.84
N GLY A 136 15.40 10.11 -13.02
CA GLY A 136 15.53 11.53 -13.32
C GLY A 136 14.22 12.29 -13.22
N GLU A 137 13.16 11.75 -13.82
CA GLU A 137 11.82 12.34 -13.76
C GLU A 137 11.27 12.39 -12.34
N LYS A 138 11.45 11.33 -11.54
CA LYS A 138 11.08 11.33 -10.12
C LYS A 138 11.84 12.40 -9.33
N ARG A 139 13.14 12.59 -9.59
CA ARG A 139 13.93 13.66 -8.94
C ARG A 139 13.40 15.03 -9.33
N ARG A 140 13.16 15.27 -10.62
CA ARG A 140 12.61 16.53 -11.14
C ARG A 140 11.25 16.86 -10.52
N ILE A 141 10.36 15.87 -10.43
CA ILE A 141 9.03 16.03 -9.81
C ILE A 141 9.17 16.39 -8.33
N ARG A 142 10.03 15.67 -7.59
CA ARG A 142 10.29 15.97 -6.19
C ARG A 142 10.84 17.38 -6.00
N GLU A 143 11.84 17.78 -6.77
CA GLU A 143 12.45 19.11 -6.70
C GLU A 143 11.42 20.21 -6.99
N ALA A 144 10.54 20.01 -7.97
CA ALA A 144 9.46 20.96 -8.26
C ALA A 144 8.44 21.06 -7.11
N LEU A 145 8.06 19.93 -6.49
CA LEU A 145 7.16 19.92 -5.33
C LEU A 145 7.80 20.57 -4.10
N GLU A 146 9.11 20.36 -3.89
CA GLU A 146 9.88 21.00 -2.83
C GLU A 146 10.02 22.51 -3.06
N GLU A 147 10.18 22.98 -4.31
CA GLU A 147 10.21 24.41 -4.63
C GLU A 147 8.84 25.08 -4.44
N GLU A 148 7.75 24.39 -4.81
CA GLU A 148 6.40 24.94 -4.76
C GLU A 148 5.79 24.89 -3.35
N TYR A 149 6.00 23.79 -2.62
CA TYR A 149 5.35 23.51 -1.34
C TYR A 149 6.31 23.31 -0.17
N GLY A 150 7.62 23.24 -0.44
CA GLY A 150 8.62 23.10 0.60
C GLY A 150 8.76 24.38 1.40
N ASP A 151 8.62 24.26 2.72
CA ASP A 151 8.78 25.37 3.64
C ASP A 151 10.12 25.21 4.39
N VAL A 152 10.78 26.33 4.70
CA VAL A 152 12.08 26.34 5.40
C VAL A 152 11.85 26.14 6.91
N TYR A 153 11.34 24.99 7.33
CA TYR A 153 11.24 24.65 8.74
C TYR A 153 12.08 23.42 9.07
N PHE A 154 13.35 23.68 9.39
CA PHE A 154 14.15 23.11 10.50
C PHE A 154 15.66 23.22 10.18
N SER A 155 16.24 24.38 10.52
CA SER A 155 17.66 24.50 10.88
C SER A 155 17.71 25.02 12.31
N GLY A 156 17.72 24.10 13.27
CA GLY A 156 17.85 24.36 14.70
C GLY A 156 18.41 23.14 15.40
#